data_AF-A0A9P7AAZ7-F1
#
_entry.id   AF-A0A9P7AAZ7-F1
#
_cell.length_a   1.000
_cell.length_b   1.000
_cell.length_c   1.000
_cell.angle_alpha   90.00
_cell.angle_beta   90.00
_cell.angle_gamma   90.00
#
_symmetry.space_group_name_H-M   'P 1'
#
loop_
_entity.id
_entity.type
_entity.pdbx_description
1 polymer ?
#
loop_
_entity_poly.entity_id
_entity_poly.type
_entity_poly.pdbx_seq_one_letter_code
_entity_poly.pdbx_strand_id
1 'polypeptide(L)'
;FWGMVKKYLCDNCDYTFDTLKENMPKALASVPLQTTCRWEHWMYRWMEAYRSGLGTKDAQIQVRKFSSTMYKSHRHIPDAVASTFD
;
A
#
# COMPACT_ATOMS: atom_id res chain seq x y z
N PHE A 1 0.96 -6.33 -1.01
CA PHE A 1 0.81 -7.70 -1.53
C PHE A 1 2.12 -8.47 -1.40
N TRP A 2 3.12 -8.21 -2.26
CA TRP A 2 4.38 -8.96 -2.29
C TRP A 2 5.18 -8.97 -0.98
N GLY A 3 5.18 -7.87 -0.21
CA GLY A 3 5.86 -7.85 1.09
C GLY A 3 5.32 -8.89 2.08
N MET A 4 4.00 -9.11 2.08
CA MET A 4 3.36 -10.11 2.95
C MET A 4 3.65 -11.53 2.47
N VAL A 5 3.60 -11.75 1.17
CA VAL A 5 3.96 -13.03 0.54
C VAL A 5 5.41 -13.40 0.86
N LYS A 6 6.34 -12.46 0.70
CA LYS A 6 7.76 -12.67 1.03
C LYS A 6 7.97 -12.95 2.51
N LYS A 7 7.26 -12.25 3.39
CA LYS A 7 7.31 -12.52 4.83
C LYS A 7 6.85 -13.94 5.14
N TYR A 8 5.69 -14.36 4.62
CA TYR A 8 5.18 -15.72 4.81
C TYR A 8 6.18 -16.77 4.31
N LEU A 9 6.76 -16.56 3.13
CA LEU A 9 7.76 -17.46 2.58
C LEU A 9 9.02 -17.52 3.44
N CYS A 10 9.46 -16.39 4.01
CA CYS A 10 10.59 -16.34 4.93
C CYS A 10 10.30 -17.06 6.25
N ASP A 11 9.09 -16.89 6.80
CA ASP A 11 8.66 -17.51 8.05
C ASP A 11 8.50 -19.04 7.92
N ASN A 12 8.28 -19.55 6.70
CA ASN A 12 8.10 -20.97 6.37
C ASN A 12 9.19 -21.48 5.41
N CYS A 13 10.43 -20.98 5.55
CA CYS A 13 11.54 -21.28 4.66
C CYS A 13 12.44 -22.39 5.21
N ASP A 14 12.57 -23.49 4.48
CA ASP A 14 13.59 -24.54 4.74
C ASP A 14 14.82 -24.39 3.83
N TYR A 15 14.95 -23.26 3.14
CA TYR A 15 16.03 -22.91 2.20
C TYR A 15 16.22 -23.88 1.01
N THR A 16 15.22 -24.71 0.71
CA THR A 16 15.19 -25.54 -0.50
C THR A 16 14.24 -24.95 -1.55
N PHE A 17 14.53 -25.22 -2.82
CA PHE A 17 13.68 -24.75 -3.92
C PHE A 17 12.32 -25.46 -3.96
N ASP A 18 12.29 -26.74 -3.59
CA ASP A 18 11.07 -27.55 -3.62
C ASP A 18 10.05 -27.04 -2.58
N THR A 19 10.51 -26.74 -1.36
CA THR A 19 9.63 -26.16 -0.33
C THR A 19 9.17 -24.76 -0.68
N LEU A 20 10.00 -23.95 -1.33
CA LEU A 20 9.58 -22.66 -1.89
C LEU A 20 8.45 -22.81 -2.91
N LYS A 21 8.59 -23.76 -3.84
CA LYS A 21 7.60 -24.03 -4.88
C LYS A 21 6.27 -24.47 -4.28
N GLU A 22 6.30 -25.32 -3.26
CA GLU A 22 5.10 -25.78 -2.56
C GLU A 22 4.43 -24.67 -1.72
N ASN A 23 5.23 -23.83 -1.07
CA ASN A 23 4.73 -22.78 -0.19
C ASN A 23 4.26 -21.52 -0.95
N MET A 24 4.68 -21.34 -2.20
CA MET A 24 4.26 -20.21 -3.05
C MET A 24 2.73 -20.06 -3.16
N PRO A 25 1.93 -21.06 -3.57
CA PRO A 25 0.47 -20.94 -3.62
C PRO A 25 -0.15 -20.68 -2.24
N LYS A 26 0.38 -21.29 -1.18
CA LYS A 26 -0.09 -21.09 0.20
C LYS A 26 0.16 -19.65 0.66
N ALA A 27 1.32 -19.09 0.32
CA ALA A 27 1.67 -17.70 0.61
C ALA A 27 0.75 -16.72 -0.12
N LEU A 28 0.41 -16.98 -1.39
CA LEU A 28 -0.54 -16.15 -2.14
C LEU A 28 -1.95 -16.20 -1.52
N ALA A 29 -2.41 -17.39 -1.13
CA ALA A 29 -3.71 -17.59 -0.49
C ALA A 29 -3.79 -16.96 0.91
N SER A 30 -2.67 -16.86 1.62
CA SER A 30 -2.61 -16.21 2.94
C SER A 30 -2.83 -14.70 2.91
N VAL A 31 -2.73 -14.05 1.75
CA VAL A 31 -2.91 -12.60 1.64
C VAL A 31 -4.39 -12.26 1.75
N PRO A 32 -4.81 -11.42 2.73
CA PRO A 32 -6.21 -11.03 2.86
C PRO A 32 -6.70 -10.29 1.62
N LEU A 33 -7.92 -10.59 1.18
CA LEU A 33 -8.58 -9.91 0.04
C LEU A 33 -8.55 -8.39 0.17
N GLN A 34 -8.74 -7.87 1.39
CA GLN A 34 -8.66 -6.44 1.71
C GLN A 34 -7.33 -5.81 1.26
N THR A 35 -6.23 -6.56 1.35
CA THR A 35 -4.91 -6.11 0.88
C THR A 35 -4.94 -5.97 -0.64
N THR A 36 -5.44 -6.97 -1.36
CA THR A 36 -5.56 -6.94 -2.83
C THR A 36 -6.42 -5.76 -3.29
N CYS A 37 -7.61 -5.59 -2.73
CA CYS A 37 -8.49 -4.45 -3.04
C CYS A 37 -7.84 -3.11 -2.71
N ARG A 38 -7.03 -3.01 -1.65
CA ARG A 38 -6.31 -1.77 -1.32
C ARG A 38 -5.27 -1.42 -2.39
N TRP A 39 -4.55 -2.41 -2.90
CA TRP A 39 -3.58 -2.23 -3.98
C TRP A 39 -4.26 -1.88 -5.30
N GLU A 40 -5.38 -2.51 -5.61
CA GLU A 40 -6.21 -2.18 -6.77
C GLU A 40 -6.68 -0.72 -6.75
N HIS A 41 -7.32 -0.27 -5.66
CA HIS A 41 -7.73 1.13 -5.52
C HIS A 41 -6.56 2.10 -5.60
N TRP A 42 -5.38 1.70 -5.10
CA TRP A 42 -4.18 2.50 -5.23
C TRP A 42 -3.75 2.66 -6.69
N MET A 43 -3.83 1.61 -7.49
CA MET A 43 -3.57 1.66 -8.94
C MET A 43 -4.56 2.54 -9.68
N TYR A 44 -5.86 2.46 -9.37
CA TYR A 44 -6.85 3.37 -9.97
C TYR A 44 -6.52 4.85 -9.74
N ARG A 45 -6.06 5.21 -8.54
CA ARG A 45 -5.65 6.59 -8.23
C ARG A 45 -4.43 7.04 -9.01
N TRP A 46 -3.46 6.15 -9.21
CA TRP A 46 -2.31 6.44 -10.07
C TRP A 46 -2.71 6.63 -11.53
N MET A 47 -3.56 5.74 -12.05
CA MET A 47 -4.07 5.86 -13.42
C MET A 47 -4.82 7.19 -13.62
N GLU A 48 -5.64 7.59 -12.65
CA GLU A 48 -6.38 8.85 -12.72
C GLU A 48 -5.47 10.08 -12.63
N ALA A 49 -4.44 10.03 -11.78
CA ALA A 49 -3.43 11.10 -11.69
C ALA A 49 -2.71 11.30 -13.03
N TYR A 50 -2.31 10.21 -13.69
CA TYR A 50 -1.70 10.28 -15.01
C TYR A 50 -2.68 10.70 -16.10
N ARG A 51 -3.94 10.24 -16.06
CA ARG A 51 -4.99 10.67 -16.98
C ARG A 51 -5.24 12.17 -16.90
N SER A 52 -5.08 12.75 -15.72
CA SER A 52 -5.18 14.20 -15.47
C SER A 52 -3.98 14.99 -16.02
N GLY A 53 -3.00 14.34 -16.65
CA GLY A 53 -1.81 14.98 -17.21
C GLY A 53 -0.76 15.37 -16.17
N LEU A 54 -0.86 14.87 -14.93
CA LEU A 54 0.12 15.18 -13.90
C LEU A 54 1.45 14.47 -14.17
N GLY A 55 2.54 15.20 -13.98
CA GLY A 55 3.88 14.61 -13.94
C GLY A 55 4.06 13.72 -12.71
N THR A 56 5.08 12.88 -12.73
CA THR A 56 5.32 11.86 -11.69
C THR A 56 5.34 12.42 -10.26
N LYS A 57 5.94 13.60 -10.04
CA LYS A 57 6.02 14.23 -8.71
C LYS A 57 4.64 14.69 -8.22
N ASP A 58 3.86 15.33 -9.08
CA ASP A 58 2.54 15.85 -8.73
C ASP A 58 1.52 14.71 -8.58
N ALA A 59 1.61 13.69 -9.43
CA ALA A 59 0.83 12.46 -9.29
C ALA A 59 1.11 11.76 -7.96
N GLN A 60 2.39 11.66 -7.56
CA GLN A 60 2.75 11.09 -6.26
C GLN A 60 2.16 11.89 -5.10
N ILE A 61 2.20 13.22 -5.15
CA ILE A 61 1.59 14.09 -4.13
C ILE A 61 0.08 13.82 -4.06
N GLN A 62 -0.60 13.79 -5.21
CA GLN A 62 -2.04 13.56 -5.28
C GLN A 62 -2.44 12.19 -4.73
N VAL A 63 -1.74 11.12 -5.14
CA VAL A 63 -2.02 9.76 -4.64
C VAL A 63 -1.73 9.65 -3.15
N ARG A 64 -0.68 10.32 -2.65
CA ARG A 64 -0.32 10.34 -1.23
C ARG A 64 -1.39 11.00 -0.35
N LYS A 65 -2.22 11.90 -0.87
CA LYS A 65 -3.38 12.47 -0.13
C LYS A 65 -4.32 11.38 0.37
N PHE A 66 -4.39 10.26 -0.34
CA PHE A 66 -5.24 9.14 0.05
C PHE A 66 -4.50 8.03 0.80
N SER A 67 -3.23 8.26 1.16
CA SER A 67 -2.55 7.42 2.13
C SER A 67 -3.07 7.75 3.53
N SER A 68 -3.16 6.74 4.38
CA SER A 68 -3.60 6.88 5.78
C SER A 68 -2.67 7.75 6.64
N THR A 69 -1.61 8.32 6.08
CA THR A 69 -0.60 9.13 6.76
C THR A 69 -0.84 10.64 6.63
N MET A 70 -2.02 11.08 6.16
CA MET A 70 -2.41 12.50 6.25
C MET A 70 -2.50 12.98 7.70
N TYR A 71 -2.82 12.07 8.63
CA TYR A 71 -2.81 12.33 10.06
C TYR A 71 -1.86 11.37 10.75
N LYS A 72 -0.76 11.90 11.32
CA LYS A 72 0.23 11.13 12.10
C LYS A 72 -0.40 10.48 13.35
N SER A 73 -1.58 10.98 13.75
CA SER A 73 -2.42 10.54 14.86
C SER A 73 -3.86 11.00 14.57
N HIS A 74 -4.88 10.17 14.86
CA HIS A 74 -6.29 10.59 14.80
C HIS A 74 -6.56 11.86 15.64
N ARG A 75 -5.73 12.12 16.67
CA ARG A 75 -5.88 13.25 17.59
C ARG A 75 -5.03 14.47 17.24
N HIS A 76 -4.28 14.45 16.14
CA HIS A 76 -3.40 15.56 15.78
C HIS A 76 -3.92 16.28 14.54
N ILE A 77 -4.45 17.49 14.75
CA ILE A 77 -4.77 18.43 13.68
C ILE A 77 -3.45 19.11 13.28
N PRO A 78 -3.05 19.12 12.00
CA PRO A 78 -1.88 19.87 11.57
C PRO A 78 -2.02 21.36 11.88
N ASP A 79 -0.96 22.03 12.33
CA ASP A 79 -1.01 23.45 12.75
C ASP A 79 -1.57 24.37 11.67
N ALA A 80 -1.28 24.09 10.40
CA ALA A 80 -1.82 24.83 9.26
C ALA A 80 -3.35 24.74 9.12
N VAL A 81 -3.97 23.69 9.65
CA VAL A 81 -5.42 23.52 9.73
C VAL A 81 -5.96 24.15 11.02
N ALA A 82 -5.23 24.04 12.13
CA ALA A 82 -5.61 24.67 13.39
C ALA A 82 -5.73 26.19 13.27
N SER A 83 -4.79 26.84 12.59
CA SER A 83 -4.76 28.30 12.38
C SER A 83 -5.90 28.86 11.53
N THR A 84 -6.77 28.02 10.98
CA THR A 84 -7.97 28.46 10.23
C THR A 84 -9.21 28.58 11.13
N PHE A 85 -9.13 28.09 12.37
CA PHE A 85 -10.19 28.14 13.37
C PHE A 85 -10.00 29.25 14.42
N ASP A 86 -8.85 29.93 14.40
CA ASP A 86 -8.54 31.13 15.19
C ASP A 86 -8.94 32.41 14.43
#